data_AF-A0A378GLZ1-F1
#
_entry.id   AF-A0A378GLZ1-F1
#
_cell.length_a   1.000
_cell.length_b   1.000
_cell.length_c   1.000
_cell.angle_alpha   90.00
_cell.angle_beta   90.00
_cell.angle_gamma   90.00
#
_symmetry.space_group_name_H-M   'P 1'
#
loop_
_entity.id
_entity.type
_entity.pdbx_description
1 polymer ?
#
loop_
_entity_poly.entity_id
_entity_poly.type
_entity_poly.pdbx_seq_one_letter_code
_entity_poly.pdbx_strand_id
1 'polypeptide(L)'
;MINVLFFAQVRELVGIDSLALAPEFSTVEAVRQHLAAQEGRWSLALEEGKLLAAVNQTLVSFDHPVADGDEVAFFPPVTGG
;
A
#
# COMPACT_ATOMS: atom_id res chain seq x y z
N MET A 1 -0.08 -8.61 -12.95
CA MET A 1 -0.27 -7.31 -12.30
C MET A 1 -0.12 -7.48 -10.79
N ILE A 2 0.31 -6.44 -10.08
CA ILE A 2 0.17 -6.34 -8.63
C ILE A 2 -1.15 -5.64 -8.33
N ASN A 3 -2.00 -6.23 -7.48
CA ASN A 3 -3.23 -5.59 -7.01
C ASN A 3 -2.97 -4.82 -5.73
N VAL A 4 -3.24 -3.52 -5.69
CA VAL A 4 -3.03 -2.69 -4.51
C VAL A 4 -4.37 -2.29 -3.91
N LEU A 5 -4.59 -2.60 -2.63
CA LEU A 5 -5.80 -2.28 -1.88
C LEU A 5 -5.54 -1.20 -0.83
N PHE A 6 -6.53 -0.35 -0.59
CA PHE A 6 -6.48 0.69 0.45
C PHE A 6 -7.66 0.56 1.40
N PHE A 7 -7.42 0.76 2.70
CA PHE A 7 -8.47 0.66 3.73
C PHE A 7 -8.52 1.88 4.64
N ALA A 8 -9.68 2.05 5.32
CA ALA A 8 -9.92 3.07 6.34
C ALA A 8 -9.46 4.48 5.90
N GLN A 9 -8.71 5.18 6.76
CA GLN A 9 -8.24 6.54 6.47
C GLN A 9 -7.34 6.61 5.23
N VAL A 10 -6.56 5.57 4.93
CA VAL A 10 -5.70 5.54 3.73
C VAL A 10 -6.58 5.62 2.48
N ARG A 11 -7.62 4.78 2.42
CA ARG A 11 -8.63 4.77 1.35
C ARG A 11 -9.34 6.11 1.19
N GLU A 12 -9.75 6.72 2.29
CA GLU A 12 -10.42 8.04 2.28
C GLU A 12 -9.52 9.14 1.72
N LEU A 13 -8.21 9.07 1.99
CA LEU A 13 -7.24 10.05 1.51
C LEU A 13 -6.90 9.85 0.02
N VAL A 14 -6.73 8.60 -0.43
CA VAL A 14 -6.42 8.31 -1.85
C VAL A 14 -7.67 8.34 -2.75
N GLY A 15 -8.87 8.19 -2.18
CA GLY A 15 -10.15 8.33 -2.88
C GLY A 15 -10.57 7.13 -3.74
N ILE A 16 -9.83 6.02 -3.67
CA ILE A 16 -10.11 4.79 -4.41
C ILE A 16 -9.86 3.56 -3.53
N ASP A 17 -10.62 2.50 -3.78
CA ASP A 17 -10.53 1.25 -3.00
C ASP A 17 -9.34 0.39 -3.42
N SER A 18 -8.97 0.45 -4.70
CA SER A 18 -7.89 -0.35 -5.27
C SER A 18 -7.36 0.21 -6.60
N LEU A 19 -6.18 -0.25 -7.00
CA LEU A 19 -5.63 -0.08 -8.34
C LEU A 19 -4.74 -1.26 -8.72
N ALA A 20 -4.42 -1.39 -10.01
CA ALA A 20 -3.49 -2.39 -10.52
C ALA A 20 -2.19 -1.72 -10.99
N LEU A 21 -1.05 -2.29 -10.60
CA LEU A 21 0.28 -1.86 -11.04
C LEU A 21 0.95 -2.93 -11.91
N ALA A 22 1.80 -2.50 -12.84
CA ALA A 22 2.73 -3.39 -13.51
C ALA A 22 3.70 -4.00 -12.48
N PRO A 23 4.12 -5.26 -12.63
CA PRO A 23 4.99 -5.96 -11.68
C PRO A 23 6.46 -5.53 -11.85
N GLU A 24 6.73 -4.23 -11.81
CA GLU A 24 8.07 -3.63 -12.00
C GLU A 24 8.75 -3.28 -10.66
N PHE A 25 8.06 -3.52 -9.55
CA PHE A 25 8.52 -3.19 -8.21
C PHE A 25 9.11 -4.41 -7.51
N SER A 26 10.21 -4.22 -6.80
CA SER A 26 10.89 -5.32 -6.10
C SER A 26 10.44 -5.51 -4.65
N THR A 27 9.88 -4.47 -4.02
CA THR A 27 9.48 -4.48 -2.61
C THR A 27 8.20 -3.68 -2.36
N VAL A 28 7.55 -3.93 -1.23
CA VAL A 28 6.42 -3.13 -0.74
C VAL A 28 6.78 -1.65 -0.61
N GLU A 29 8.00 -1.32 -0.16
CA GLU A 29 8.50 0.06 -0.08
C GLU A 29 8.57 0.74 -1.45
N ALA A 30 9.05 0.03 -2.47
CA ALA A 30 9.11 0.57 -3.83
C ALA A 30 7.70 0.88 -4.36
N VAL A 31 6.72 0.02 -4.08
CA VAL A 31 5.31 0.27 -4.40
C VAL A 31 4.80 1.50 -3.64
N ARG A 32 5.04 1.59 -2.33
CA ARG A 32 4.62 2.73 -1.49
C ARG A 32 5.18 4.06 -2.01
N GLN A 33 6.48 4.12 -2.29
CA GLN A 33 7.14 5.33 -2.80
C GLN A 33 6.57 5.78 -4.14
N HIS A 34 6.34 4.83 -5.06
CA HIS A 34 5.73 5.14 -6.35
C HIS A 34 4.34 5.76 -6.20
N LEU A 35 3.51 5.18 -5.33
CA LEU A 35 2.16 5.68 -5.07
C LEU A 35 2.17 7.01 -4.32
N ALA A 36 3.07 7.18 -3.34
CA ALA A 36 3.20 8.41 -2.57
C ALA A 36 3.62 9.63 -3.42
N ALA A 37 4.26 9.39 -4.58
CA ALA A 37 4.66 10.43 -5.53
C ALA A 37 3.50 10.93 -6.42
N GLN A 38 2.31 10.34 -6.34
CA GLN A 38 1.14 10.81 -7.08
C GLN A 38 0.61 12.15 -6.53
N GLU A 39 -0.02 12.94 -7.41
CA GLU A 39 -0.62 14.22 -7.04
C GLU A 39 -1.79 14.06 -6.07
N GLY A 40 -2.06 15.08 -5.26
CA GLY A 40 -3.14 15.08 -4.29
C GLY A 40 -2.68 14.66 -2.89
N ARG A 41 -3.42 13.77 -2.24
CA ARG A 41 -3.20 13.40 -0.81
C ARG A 41 -2.48 12.08 -0.63
N TRP A 42 -1.88 11.52 -1.69
CA TRP A 42 -1.20 10.22 -1.67
C TRP A 42 0.01 10.18 -0.73
N SER A 43 0.84 11.23 -0.76
CA SER A 43 1.99 11.36 0.15
C SER A 43 1.57 11.38 1.63
N LEU A 44 0.45 12.05 1.92
CA LEU A 44 -0.15 12.08 3.26
C LEU A 44 -0.77 10.73 3.65
N ALA A 45 -1.41 10.04 2.70
CA ALA A 45 -2.04 8.75 2.94
C ALA A 45 -1.04 7.62 3.21
N LEU A 46 0.13 7.70 2.58
CA LEU A 46 1.16 6.66 2.59
C LEU A 46 2.40 7.04 3.40
N GLU A 47 2.24 7.90 4.39
CA GLU A 47 3.31 8.32 5.31
C GLU A 47 3.81 7.14 6.15
N GLU A 48 5.11 6.88 6.08
CA GLU A 48 5.75 5.65 6.60
C GLU A 48 5.50 5.41 8.11
N GLY A 49 5.54 6.46 8.94
CA GLY A 49 5.62 6.33 10.39
C GLY A 49 4.43 5.66 11.09
N LYS A 50 3.31 5.46 10.39
CA LYS A 50 2.11 4.80 10.94
C LYS A 50 1.46 3.82 9.96
N LEU A 51 2.02 3.64 8.76
CA LEU A 51 1.39 2.81 7.74
C LEU A 51 1.71 1.34 8.00
N LEU A 52 0.69 0.48 7.90
CA LEU A 52 0.87 -0.97 7.85
C LEU A 52 0.72 -1.45 6.41
N ALA A 53 1.44 -2.53 6.11
CA ALA A 53 1.36 -3.21 4.84
C ALA A 53 1.11 -4.71 5.03
N ALA A 54 0.34 -5.29 4.10
CA ALA A 54 0.20 -6.73 3.99
C ALA A 54 0.44 -7.18 2.55
N VAL A 55 1.02 -8.36 2.39
CA VAL A 55 1.12 -9.06 1.10
C VAL A 55 0.40 -10.39 1.24
N ASN A 56 -0.53 -10.67 0.33
CA ASN A 56 -1.35 -11.89 0.33
C ASN A 56 -1.95 -12.17 1.72
N GLN A 57 -2.67 -11.17 2.24
CA GLN A 57 -3.38 -11.17 3.53
C GLN A 57 -2.50 -11.38 4.78
N THR A 58 -1.18 -11.29 4.64
CA THR A 58 -0.22 -11.44 5.74
C THR A 58 0.48 -10.11 6.00
N LEU A 59 0.51 -9.66 7.26
CA LEU A 59 1.27 -8.46 7.66
C LEU A 59 2.77 -8.67 7.41
N VAL A 60 3.41 -7.71 6.74
CA VAL A 60 4.83 -7.78 6.37
C VAL A 60 5.53 -6.44 6.60
N SER A 61 6.87 -6.46 6.64
CA SER A 61 7.67 -5.23 6.60
C SER A 61 7.67 -4.63 5.19
N PHE A 62 8.04 -3.35 5.08
CA PHE A 62 8.16 -2.67 3.80
C PHE A 62 9.30 -3.21 2.91
N ASP A 63 10.27 -3.91 3.49
CA ASP A 63 11.33 -4.63 2.76
C ASP A 63 10.87 -5.95 2.14
N HIS A 64 9.64 -6.39 2.41
CA HIS A 64 9.12 -7.64 1.86
C HIS A 64 9.09 -7.59 0.33
N PRO A 65 9.58 -8.63 -0.36
CA PRO A 65 9.57 -8.68 -1.81
C PRO A 65 8.13 -8.76 -2.33
N VAL A 66 7.89 -8.17 -3.49
CA VAL A 66 6.61 -8.31 -4.21
C VAL A 66 6.86 -8.91 -5.59
N ALA A 67 5.89 -9.66 -6.08
CA ALA A 67 5.96 -10.37 -7.35
C ALA A 67 4.67 -10.19 -8.17
N ASP A 68 4.74 -10.62 -9.43
CA ASP A 68 3.57 -10.63 -10.29
C ASP A 68 2.45 -11.50 -9.71
N GLY A 69 1.23 -10.96 -9.65
CA GLY A 69 0.07 -11.64 -9.08
C GLY A 69 -0.17 -11.38 -7.60
N ASP A 70 0.75 -10.70 -6.91
CA ASP A 70 0.57 -10.38 -5.48
C ASP A 70 -0.54 -9.35 -5.25
N GLU A 71 -1.20 -9.51 -4.10
CA GLU A 71 -2.04 -8.49 -3.50
C GLU A 71 -1.27 -7.75 -2.40
N VAL A 72 -1.13 -6.44 -2.54
CA VAL A 72 -0.53 -5.55 -1.55
C VAL A 72 -1.64 -4.69 -0.93
N ALA A 73 -1.71 -4.61 0.39
CA ALA A 73 -2.69 -3.78 1.09
C ALA A 73 -1.99 -2.72 1.95
N PHE A 74 -2.47 -1.47 1.90
CA PHE A 74 -2.03 -0.37 2.78
C PHE A 74 -3.17 0.11 3.67
N PHE A 75 -2.90 0.21 4.98
CA PHE A 75 -3.91 0.56 5.97
C PHE A 75 -3.28 1.18 7.23
N PRO A 76 -4.04 2.01 7.98
CA PRO A 76 -3.53 2.58 9.23
C PRO A 76 -3.42 1.49 10.33
N PRO A 77 -2.79 1.79 11.47
CA PRO A 77 -2.72 0.85 12.58
C PRO A 77 -4.13 0.46 13.02
N VAL A 78 -4.36 -0.84 13.13
CA VAL A 78 -5.65 -1.34 13.60
C VAL A 78 -5.82 -0.96 15.07
N THR A 79 -6.79 -0.10 15.37
CA THR A 79 -7.25 0.07 16.74
C THR A 79 -8.05 -1.19 17.09
N GLY A 80 -7.40 -2.13 17.76
CA GLY A 80 -8.10 -3.29 18.31
C GLY A 80 -9.19 -2.83 19.29
N GLY A 81 -10.37 -3.43 19.17
CA GLY A 81 -11.32 -3.52 20.27
C GLY A 81 -10.92 -4.63 21.23
#